data_AF-A0A353Y901-F1
#
_entry.id   AF-A0A353Y901-F1
#
_cell.length_a   1.000
_cell.length_b   1.000
_cell.length_c   1.000
_cell.angle_alpha   90.00
_cell.angle_beta   90.00
_cell.angle_gamma   90.00
#
_symmetry.space_group_name_H-M   'P 1'
#
loop_
_entity.id
_entity.type
_entity.pdbx_description
1 polymer ?
#
loop_
_entity_poly.entity_id
_entity_poly.type
_entity_poly.pdbx_seq_one_letter_code
_entity_poly.pdbx_strand_id
1 'polypeptide(L)'
;AAPGTGAGGHRWRGIAHAFNGSLQQAQAFIDLGFKLGFGGALSYERASHLRKLAIELPLEAIVLETDAPDMPPHWLYTTAEARARGVPQGRNEPGELPRIAQVLAELRGIDIGELVRTTTSNAQAGLNQFLRKVDH
;
A
#
# COMPACT_ATOMS: atom_id res chain seq x y z
N ALA A 1 -11.83 -21.98 -33.05
CA ALA A 1 -12.56 -20.82 -32.52
C ALA A 1 -11.89 -20.40 -31.22
N ALA A 2 -11.45 -19.15 -31.11
CA ALA A 2 -10.83 -18.62 -29.89
C ALA A 2 -11.90 -18.43 -28.79
N PRO A 3 -11.58 -18.71 -27.51
CA PRO A 3 -12.47 -18.33 -26.42
C PRO A 3 -12.47 -16.80 -26.29
N GLY A 4 -13.69 -16.25 -26.23
CA GLY A 4 -13.97 -14.82 -26.34
C GLY A 4 -13.31 -13.97 -25.25
N THR A 5 -12.83 -12.81 -25.68
CA THR A 5 -12.50 -11.64 -24.88
C THR A 5 -13.78 -11.07 -24.24
N GLY A 6 -14.18 -11.65 -23.11
CA GLY A 6 -15.18 -11.06 -22.24
C GLY A 6 -14.56 -9.92 -21.43
N ALA A 7 -14.89 -8.68 -21.75
CA ALA A 7 -14.65 -7.52 -20.90
C ALA A 7 -15.53 -7.65 -19.63
N GLY A 8 -15.14 -8.51 -18.70
CA GLY A 8 -15.75 -8.62 -17.38
C GLY A 8 -15.28 -7.46 -16.53
N GLY A 9 -16.06 -6.38 -16.44
CA GLY A 9 -15.79 -5.34 -15.45
C GLY A 9 -15.77 -5.97 -14.05
N HIS A 10 -14.67 -5.80 -13.31
CA HIS A 10 -14.59 -6.27 -11.93
C HIS A 10 -15.79 -5.74 -11.13
N ARG A 11 -16.55 -6.66 -10.51
CA ARG A 11 -17.79 -6.35 -9.78
C ARG A 11 -17.52 -5.48 -8.54
N TRP A 12 -16.30 -5.51 -8.01
CA TRP A 12 -15.89 -4.77 -6.83
C TRP A 12 -14.67 -3.90 -7.13
N ARG A 13 -14.60 -2.74 -6.46
CA ARG A 13 -13.45 -1.84 -6.49
C ARG A 13 -13.29 -1.26 -5.09
N GLY A 14 -12.07 -1.22 -4.60
CA GLY A 14 -11.76 -0.70 -3.28
C GLY A 14 -10.30 -0.91 -2.95
N ILE A 15 -9.95 -0.62 -1.71
CA ILE A 15 -8.60 -0.83 -1.18
C ILE A 15 -8.71 -1.79 0.01
N ALA A 16 -8.00 -2.92 -0.07
CA ALA A 16 -7.71 -3.73 1.09
C ALA A 16 -6.59 -3.04 1.88
N HIS A 17 -7.01 -2.20 2.83
CA HIS A 17 -6.15 -1.39 3.69
C HIS A 17 -5.24 -2.25 4.58
N ALA A 18 -4.04 -1.73 4.88
CA ALA A 18 -3.02 -2.33 5.73
C ALA A 18 -2.75 -3.81 5.38
N PHE A 19 -2.59 -4.11 4.09
CA PHE A 19 -2.52 -5.47 3.60
C PHE A 19 -1.30 -6.21 4.17
N ASN A 20 -1.56 -7.31 4.88
CA ASN A 20 -0.54 -8.17 5.48
C ASN A 20 -0.81 -9.67 5.26
N GLY A 21 -1.66 -9.99 4.28
CA GLY A 21 -2.05 -11.36 3.95
C GLY A 21 -0.99 -12.15 3.17
N SER A 22 -1.36 -13.33 2.68
CA SER A 22 -0.52 -14.16 1.80
C SER A 22 -0.57 -13.70 0.34
N LEU A 23 0.34 -14.20 -0.51
CA LEU A 23 0.30 -13.96 -1.95
C LEU A 23 -1.00 -14.49 -2.58
N GLN A 24 -1.52 -15.62 -2.08
CA GLN A 24 -2.79 -16.17 -2.53
C GLN A 24 -3.96 -15.24 -2.20
N GLN A 25 -3.98 -14.66 -0.99
CA GLN A 25 -5.00 -13.69 -0.61
C GLN A 25 -4.87 -12.41 -1.45
N ALA A 26 -3.65 -11.94 -1.70
CA ALA A 26 -3.38 -10.79 -2.55
C ALA A 26 -3.95 -11.01 -3.96
N GLN A 27 -3.67 -12.15 -4.57
CA GLN A 27 -4.20 -12.49 -5.89
C GLN A 27 -5.72 -12.54 -5.90
N ALA A 28 -6.34 -13.15 -4.89
CA ALA A 28 -7.80 -13.19 -4.78
C ALA A 28 -8.43 -11.78 -4.70
N PHE A 29 -7.81 -10.84 -3.96
CA PHE A 29 -8.26 -9.45 -3.93
C PHE A 29 -8.09 -8.74 -5.27
N ILE A 30 -6.96 -8.97 -5.95
CA ILE A 30 -6.69 -8.39 -7.28
C ILE A 30 -7.70 -8.89 -8.30
N ASP A 31 -8.00 -10.19 -8.32
CA ASP A 31 -8.99 -10.80 -9.22
C ASP A 31 -10.39 -10.21 -9.01
N LEU A 32 -10.73 -9.87 -7.76
CA LEU A 32 -11.98 -9.20 -7.39
C LEU A 32 -12.01 -7.71 -7.78
N GLY A 33 -10.87 -7.11 -8.15
CA GLY A 33 -10.74 -5.71 -8.55
C GLY A 33 -10.28 -4.75 -7.44
N PHE A 34 -9.77 -5.27 -6.32
CA PHE A 34 -9.23 -4.44 -5.23
C PHE A 34 -7.77 -4.03 -5.49
N LYS A 35 -7.39 -2.91 -4.86
CA LYS A 35 -6.00 -2.53 -4.64
C LYS A 35 -5.57 -2.92 -3.23
N LEU A 36 -4.28 -2.98 -2.96
CA LEU A 36 -3.69 -3.43 -1.70
C LEU A 36 -2.90 -2.28 -1.07
N GLY A 37 -3.25 -1.92 0.17
CA GLY A 37 -2.61 -0.85 0.92
C GLY A 37 -1.30 -1.31 1.55
N PHE A 38 -0.23 -0.56 1.32
CA PHE A 38 1.08 -0.77 1.93
C PHE A 38 1.57 0.53 2.59
N GLY A 39 2.00 0.44 3.84
CA GLY A 39 2.42 1.61 4.62
C GLY A 39 3.75 1.47 5.34
N GLY A 40 3.87 2.16 6.48
CA GLY A 40 5.12 2.30 7.24
C GLY A 40 5.79 0.98 7.63
N ALA A 41 5.02 -0.11 7.71
CA ALA A 41 5.54 -1.46 7.95
C ALA A 41 6.60 -1.91 6.92
N LEU A 42 6.55 -1.42 5.68
CA LEU A 42 7.57 -1.69 4.65
C LEU A 42 8.97 -1.29 5.07
N SER A 43 9.08 -0.26 5.90
CA SER A 43 10.35 0.29 6.33
C SER A 43 11.10 -0.60 7.33
N TYR A 44 10.46 -1.61 7.92
CA TYR A 44 11.12 -2.56 8.81
C TYR A 44 11.74 -3.70 8.00
N GLU A 45 13.07 -3.83 8.01
CA GLU A 45 13.79 -4.89 7.29
C GLU A 45 13.32 -6.30 7.68
N ARG A 46 12.96 -6.49 8.96
CA ARG A 46 12.41 -7.75 9.48
C ARG A 46 11.03 -8.12 8.94
N ALA A 47 10.31 -7.21 8.28
CA ALA A 47 9.03 -7.48 7.64
C ALA A 47 9.22 -8.17 6.28
N SER A 48 10.01 -9.24 6.24
CA SER A 48 10.48 -9.90 5.01
C SER A 48 9.34 -10.37 4.11
N HIS A 49 8.29 -10.94 4.68
CA HIS A 49 7.09 -11.35 3.94
C HIS A 49 6.36 -10.18 3.27
N LEU A 50 6.14 -9.09 4.02
CA LEU A 50 5.48 -7.89 3.49
C LEU A 50 6.32 -7.23 2.39
N ARG A 51 7.64 -7.12 2.61
CA ARG A 51 8.58 -6.57 1.62
C ARG A 51 8.62 -7.42 0.36
N LYS A 52 8.60 -8.76 0.49
CA LYS A 52 8.54 -9.69 -0.64
C LYS A 52 7.26 -9.49 -1.45
N LEU A 53 6.10 -9.38 -0.81
CA LEU A 53 4.84 -9.09 -1.49
C LEU A 53 4.89 -7.77 -2.26
N ALA A 54 5.40 -6.71 -1.64
CA ALA A 54 5.49 -5.39 -2.27
C ALA A 54 6.42 -5.37 -3.50
N ILE A 55 7.39 -6.30 -3.56
CA ILE A 55 8.24 -6.52 -4.73
C ILE A 55 7.51 -7.33 -5.80
N GLU A 56 6.92 -8.47 -5.43
CA GLU A 56 6.39 -9.47 -6.37
C GLU A 56 5.04 -9.10 -6.99
N LEU A 57 4.19 -8.36 -6.27
CA LEU A 57 2.86 -7.98 -6.75
C LEU A 57 2.95 -6.95 -7.87
N PRO A 58 2.00 -6.93 -8.84
CA PRO A 58 1.94 -5.89 -9.86
C PRO A 58 1.86 -4.49 -9.24
N LEU A 59 2.57 -3.51 -9.81
CA LEU A 59 2.59 -2.15 -9.25
C LEU A 59 1.19 -1.53 -9.30
N GLU A 60 0.42 -1.88 -10.33
CA GLU A 60 -0.96 -1.47 -10.56
C GLU A 60 -1.92 -1.99 -9.49
N ALA A 61 -1.51 -2.95 -8.65
CA ALA A 61 -2.29 -3.44 -7.52
C ALA A 61 -2.00 -2.68 -6.23
N ILE A 62 -0.94 -1.86 -6.16
CA ILE A 62 -0.43 -1.30 -4.90
C ILE A 62 -0.92 0.15 -4.69
N VAL A 63 -1.34 0.46 -3.47
CA VAL A 63 -1.58 1.81 -2.97
C VAL A 63 -0.69 2.06 -1.76
N LEU A 64 -0.19 3.28 -1.62
CA LEU A 64 0.57 3.69 -0.45
C LEU A 64 -0.32 4.40 0.56
N GLU A 65 -0.04 4.15 1.84
CA GLU A 65 -0.72 4.78 2.96
C GLU A 65 0.23 5.01 4.14
N THR A 66 -0.14 5.89 5.07
CA THR A 66 0.59 6.03 6.33
C THR A 66 -0.04 5.23 7.45
N ASP A 67 -1.37 5.11 7.44
CA ASP A 67 -2.19 4.69 8.59
C ASP A 67 -1.99 5.57 9.83
N ALA A 68 -1.60 6.83 9.63
CA ALA A 68 -1.41 7.77 10.73
C ALA A 68 -2.71 8.00 11.52
N PRO A 69 -2.66 8.03 12.87
CA PRO A 69 -1.46 8.11 13.71
C PRO A 69 -0.81 6.77 14.07
N ASP A 70 -1.39 5.65 13.64
CA ASP A 70 -0.95 4.29 13.94
C ASP A 70 0.18 3.84 13.01
N MET A 71 0.66 2.60 13.18
CA MET A 71 1.67 1.94 12.32
C MET A 71 2.90 2.80 11.95
N PRO A 72 3.63 3.38 12.93
CA PRO A 72 4.76 4.24 12.63
C PRO A 72 5.85 3.50 11.85
N PRO A 73 6.42 4.10 10.78
CA PRO A 73 7.61 3.59 10.12
C PRO A 73 8.80 3.49 11.10
N HIS A 74 9.79 2.67 10.75
CA HIS A 74 10.90 2.33 11.65
C HIS A 74 11.68 3.55 12.13
N TRP A 75 11.78 4.61 11.31
CA TRP A 75 12.52 5.82 11.67
C TRP A 75 11.82 6.67 12.73
N LEU A 76 10.54 6.40 13.02
CA LEU A 76 9.81 6.99 14.14
C LEU A 76 9.78 6.07 15.37
N TYR A 77 10.24 4.82 15.24
CA TYR A 77 10.22 3.86 16.34
C TYR A 77 11.20 4.24 17.45
N THR A 78 10.69 4.33 18.68
CA THR A 78 11.52 4.50 19.88
C THR A 78 11.69 3.14 20.55
N THR A 79 12.92 2.75 20.92
CA THR A 79 13.15 1.43 21.54
C THR A 79 12.51 1.32 22.92
N ALA A 80 12.33 0.09 23.43
CA ALA A 80 11.78 -0.13 24.76
C ALA A 80 12.64 0.52 25.85
N GLU A 81 13.97 0.47 25.70
CA GLU A 81 14.94 1.06 26.62
C GLU A 81 14.90 2.61 26.58
N ALA A 82 14.68 3.20 25.40
CA ALA A 82 14.51 4.65 25.27
C ALA A 82 13.18 5.12 25.88
N ARG A 83 12.10 4.36 25.66
CA ARG A 83 10.80 4.63 26.32
C ARG A 83 10.89 4.50 27.84
N ALA A 84 11.59 3.50 28.35
CA ALA A 84 11.84 3.34 29.79
C ALA A 84 12.61 4.52 30.41
N ARG A 85 13.35 5.27 29.58
CA ARG A 85 14.04 6.52 29.94
C ARG A 85 13.23 7.79 29.67
N GLY A 86 11.94 7.66 29.34
CA GLY A 86 11.02 8.79 29.13
C GLY A 86 11.03 9.39 27.72
N VAL A 87 11.72 8.78 26.75
CA VAL A 87 11.66 9.24 25.35
C VAL A 87 10.31 8.81 24.75
N PRO A 88 9.48 9.74 24.24
CA PRO A 88 8.20 9.39 23.66
C PRO A 88 8.38 8.66 22.32
N GLN A 89 7.33 7.93 21.92
CA GLN A 89 7.22 7.35 20.60
C GLN A 89 7.03 8.46 19.55
N GLY A 90 7.77 8.40 18.43
CA GLY A 90 7.52 9.29 17.30
C GLY A 90 6.10 9.11 16.76
N ARG A 91 5.42 10.22 16.47
CA ARG A 91 4.04 10.23 15.95
C ARG A 91 4.07 10.05 14.43
N ASN A 92 3.34 9.06 13.93
CA ASN A 92 3.14 8.91 12.50
C ASN A 92 2.19 10.00 11.98
N GLU A 93 2.49 10.55 10.81
CA GLU A 93 1.73 11.63 10.19
C GLU A 93 1.63 11.41 8.66
N PRO A 94 0.64 11.99 7.96
CA PRO A 94 0.56 11.92 6.51
C PRO A 94 1.84 12.37 5.77
N GLY A 95 2.62 13.26 6.40
CA GLY A 95 3.91 13.74 5.88
C GLY A 95 4.98 12.65 5.73
N GLU A 96 4.79 11.47 6.32
CA GLU A 96 5.71 10.34 6.18
C GLU A 96 5.56 9.58 4.85
N LEU A 97 4.45 9.79 4.13
CA LEU A 97 4.12 9.07 2.91
C LEU A 97 5.21 9.15 1.81
N PRO A 98 5.84 10.32 1.54
CA PRO A 98 6.92 10.40 0.56
C PRO A 98 8.12 9.50 0.91
N ARG A 99 8.46 9.38 2.20
CA ARG A 99 9.56 8.53 2.65
C ARG A 99 9.19 7.04 2.60
N ILE A 100 7.92 6.70 2.87
CA ILE A 100 7.39 5.34 2.63
C ILE A 100 7.45 4.99 1.14
N ALA A 101 7.10 5.93 0.25
CA ALA A 101 7.20 5.76 -1.19
C ALA A 101 8.64 5.49 -1.64
N GLN A 102 9.60 6.24 -1.08
CA GLN A 102 11.03 6.04 -1.34
C GLN A 102 11.49 4.62 -0.97
N VAL A 103 11.08 4.10 0.20
CA VAL A 103 11.37 2.72 0.60
C VAL A 103 10.86 1.71 -0.42
N LEU A 104 9.62 1.88 -0.93
CA LEU A 104 9.07 0.95 -1.91
C LEU A 104 9.78 1.07 -3.27
N ALA A 105 10.17 2.28 -3.69
CA ALA A 105 10.90 2.49 -4.93
C ALA A 105 12.26 1.78 -4.90
N GLU A 106 12.98 1.93 -3.79
CA GLU A 106 14.26 1.24 -3.54
C GLU A 106 14.09 -0.29 -3.52
N LEU A 107 13.05 -0.79 -2.83
CA LEU A 107 12.74 -2.22 -2.80
C LEU A 107 12.51 -2.80 -4.19
N ARG A 108 11.86 -2.05 -5.08
CA ARG A 108 11.51 -2.50 -6.43
C ARG A 108 12.56 -2.15 -7.49
N GLY A 109 13.54 -1.31 -7.16
CA GLY A 109 14.54 -0.82 -8.11
C GLY A 109 13.94 0.01 -9.24
N ILE A 110 12.89 0.79 -8.97
CA ILE A 110 12.20 1.63 -9.96
C ILE A 110 12.31 3.12 -9.64
N ASP A 111 12.05 3.97 -10.64
CA ASP A 111 11.98 5.43 -10.44
C ASP A 111 10.89 5.82 -9.45
N ILE A 112 11.22 6.72 -8.52
CA ILE A 112 10.26 7.21 -7.53
C ILE A 112 9.09 7.96 -8.19
N GLY A 113 9.35 8.69 -9.28
CA GLY A 113 8.32 9.38 -10.03
C GLY A 113 7.32 8.40 -10.66
N GLU A 114 7.79 7.31 -11.25
CA GLU A 114 6.95 6.23 -11.77
C GLU A 114 6.08 5.61 -10.67
N LEU A 115 6.70 5.25 -9.54
CA LEU A 115 6.00 4.67 -8.42
C LEU A 115 4.90 5.59 -7.89
N VAL A 116 5.20 6.87 -7.70
CA VAL A 116 4.23 7.86 -7.20
C VAL A 116 3.08 8.03 -8.19
N ARG A 117 3.37 8.15 -9.50
CA ARG A 117 2.33 8.26 -10.53
C ARG A 117 1.40 7.04 -10.52
N THR A 118 1.95 5.84 -10.52
CA THR A 118 1.17 4.61 -10.59
C THR A 118 0.34 4.39 -9.32
N THR A 119 0.95 4.52 -8.14
CA THR A 119 0.25 4.32 -6.87
C THR A 119 -0.82 5.39 -6.61
N THR A 120 -0.62 6.63 -7.08
CA THR A 120 -1.65 7.68 -7.06
C THR A 120 -2.84 7.33 -7.96
N SER A 121 -2.58 6.89 -9.19
CA SER A 121 -3.63 6.42 -10.12
C SER A 121 -4.41 5.24 -9.52
N ASN A 122 -3.72 4.31 -8.85
CA ASN A 122 -4.35 3.19 -8.17
C ASN A 122 -5.26 3.64 -7.02
N ALA A 123 -4.81 4.60 -6.20
CA ALA A 123 -5.60 5.15 -5.10
C ALA A 123 -6.88 5.82 -5.61
N GLN A 124 -6.76 6.63 -6.67
CA GLN A 124 -7.92 7.23 -7.34
C GLN A 124 -8.89 6.17 -7.86
N ALA A 125 -8.38 5.13 -8.53
CA ALA A 125 -9.21 4.02 -9.03
C ALA A 125 -9.92 3.23 -7.91
N GLY A 126 -9.28 3.09 -6.74
CA GLY A 126 -9.84 2.43 -5.56
C GLY A 126 -10.87 3.28 -4.80
N LEU A 127 -10.72 4.60 -4.80
CA LEU A 127 -11.55 5.54 -4.02
C LEU A 127 -12.69 6.19 -4.82
N ASN A 128 -12.61 6.24 -6.15
CA ASN A 128 -13.56 6.96 -7.02
C ASN A 128 -14.99 6.37 -7.11
N GLN A 129 -15.45 5.59 -6.13
CA GLN A 129 -16.86 5.22 -6.01
C GLN A 129 -17.74 6.35 -5.45
N PHE A 130 -17.17 7.36 -4.79
CA PHE A 130 -17.96 8.44 -4.20
C PHE A 130 -18.47 9.48 -5.23
N LEU A 131 -17.70 9.78 -6.28
CA LEU A 131 -18.05 10.86 -7.22
C LEU A 131 -19.11 10.47 -8.26
N ARG A 132 -19.30 9.18 -8.56
CA ARG A 132 -20.28 8.74 -9.57
C ARG A 132 -21.71 8.59 -9.05
N LYS A 133 -21.92 8.69 -7.73
CA LYS A 133 -23.25 8.58 -7.10
C LYS A 133 -23.87 9.94 -6.75
N VAL A 134 -23.17 11.04 -6.99
CA VAL A 134 -23.69 12.41 -6.74
C VAL A 134 -24.32 13.00 -8.01
N ASP A 135 -24.07 12.40 -9.17
CA ASP A 135 -24.61 12.83 -10.47
C ASP A 135 -25.89 12.07 -10.90
N HIS A 136 -26.57 11.36 -9.99
CA HIS A 136 -27.83 10.64 -10.26
C HIS A 136 -28.92 11.03 -9.27
#